data_AF-A0A7C3IWR4-F1
#
_entry.id   AF-A0A7C3IWR4-F1
#
_cell.length_a   1.000
_cell.length_b   1.000
_cell.length_c   1.000
_cell.angle_alpha   90.00
_cell.angle_beta   90.00
_cell.angle_gamma   90.00
#
_symmetry.space_group_name_H-M   'P 1'
#
loop_
_entity.id
_entity.type
_entity.pdbx_description
1 polymer ?
#
loop_
_entity_poly.entity_id
_entity_poly.type
_entity_poly.pdbx_seq_one_letter_code
_entity_poly.pdbx_strand_id
1 'polypeptide(L)'
;MSESGLPVNNEGILVVEGENVAKVAMALSSPTRIQILNFIKSKEVDMQEVAELIKQSKANASAQMRILEEAGLVRTSYKPGVRGVKKVCSTGVKEVRLKLQ
;
A
#
# COMPACT_ATOMS: atom_id res chain seq x y z
N MET A 1 -11.99 -10.41 -13.24
CA MET A 1 -11.15 -9.23 -12.97
C MET A 1 -9.94 -9.73 -12.22
N SER A 2 -8.77 -9.66 -12.84
CA SER A 2 -7.54 -10.35 -12.44
C SER A 2 -7.05 -9.88 -11.07
N GLU A 3 -6.90 -10.81 -10.12
CA GLU A 3 -6.17 -10.61 -8.88
C GLU A 3 -4.67 -10.48 -9.20
N SER A 4 -4.24 -9.29 -9.63
CA SER A 4 -2.83 -8.96 -9.90
C SER A 4 -2.09 -8.58 -8.61
N GLY A 5 -2.41 -9.24 -7.50
CA GLY A 5 -1.70 -9.07 -6.24
C GLY A 5 -0.51 -10.02 -6.21
N LEU A 6 0.67 -9.51 -5.92
CA LEU A 6 1.80 -10.38 -5.61
C LEU A 6 1.43 -11.26 -4.39
N PRO A 7 1.82 -12.55 -4.38
CA PRO A 7 1.39 -13.48 -3.35
C PRO A 7 1.95 -13.06 -1.99
N VAL A 8 1.04 -12.78 -1.06
CA VAL A 8 1.36 -12.63 0.37
C VAL A 8 0.99 -13.94 1.03
N ASN A 9 1.95 -14.60 1.67
CA ASN A 9 1.68 -15.86 2.38
C ASN A 9 0.88 -15.60 3.69
N ASN A 10 0.44 -16.67 4.36
CA ASN A 10 -0.33 -16.58 5.61
C ASN A 10 0.41 -15.86 6.77
N GLU A 11 1.72 -15.63 6.64
CA GLU A 11 2.53 -14.92 7.63
C GLU A 11 2.62 -13.41 7.36
N GLY A 12 2.11 -12.94 6.21
CA GLY A 12 2.23 -11.54 5.79
C GLY A 12 3.53 -11.24 5.04
N ILE A 13 4.21 -12.27 4.52
CA ILE A 13 5.46 -12.10 3.77
C ILE A 13 5.12 -12.00 2.29
N LEU A 14 5.52 -10.88 1.69
CA LEU A 14 5.48 -10.63 0.26
C LEU A 14 6.82 -11.05 -0.35
N VAL A 15 6.84 -12.13 -1.13
CA VAL A 15 8.02 -12.57 -1.88
C VAL A 15 7.94 -12.01 -3.29
N VAL A 16 9.02 -11.34 -3.74
CA VAL A 16 9.09 -10.67 -5.04
C VAL A 16 10.33 -11.17 -5.78
N GLU A 17 10.15 -11.55 -7.04
CA GLU A 17 11.19 -12.10 -7.90
C GLU A 17 11.06 -11.56 -9.34
N GLY A 18 12.12 -11.73 -10.13
CA GLY A 18 12.17 -11.30 -11.53
C GLY A 18 11.98 -9.79 -11.70
N GLU A 19 11.28 -9.39 -12.77
CA GLU A 19 11.11 -7.98 -13.16
C GLU A 19 10.33 -7.16 -12.12
N ASN A 20 9.54 -7.80 -11.25
CA ASN A 20 8.78 -7.12 -10.20
C ASN A 20 9.65 -6.58 -9.07
N VAL A 21 10.89 -7.04 -8.94
CA VAL A 21 11.83 -6.55 -7.91
C VAL A 21 12.05 -5.05 -8.05
N ALA A 22 12.30 -4.56 -9.28
CA ALA A 22 12.53 -3.14 -9.53
C ALA A 22 11.30 -2.29 -9.18
N LYS A 23 10.10 -2.78 -9.54
CA LYS A 23 8.83 -2.11 -9.25
C LYS A 23 8.59 -1.95 -7.75
N VAL A 24 8.77 -3.03 -6.98
CA VAL A 24 8.58 -3.00 -5.52
C VAL A 24 9.67 -2.19 -4.84
N ALA A 25 10.93 -2.32 -5.26
CA ALA A 25 12.03 -1.52 -4.73
C ALA A 25 11.81 -0.02 -4.95
N MET A 26 11.31 0.39 -6.12
CA MET A 26 10.97 1.77 -6.42
C MET A 26 9.80 2.29 -5.58
N ALA A 27 8.80 1.44 -5.31
CA ALA A 27 7.74 1.79 -4.36
C ALA A 27 8.29 1.97 -2.93
N LEU A 28 9.23 1.13 -2.49
CA LEU A 28 9.82 1.21 -1.16
C LEU A 28 10.89 2.32 -0.99
N SER A 29 11.47 2.84 -2.08
CA SER A 29 12.54 3.85 -2.00
C SER A 29 12.09 5.23 -1.53
N SER A 30 10.78 5.49 -1.40
CA SER A 30 10.26 6.77 -0.90
C SER A 30 10.07 6.75 0.62
N PRO A 31 10.70 7.68 1.36
CA PRO A 31 10.48 7.83 2.80
C PRO A 31 9.01 8.06 3.16
N THR A 32 8.28 8.85 2.35
CA THR A 32 6.84 9.09 2.53
C THR A 32 6.04 7.79 2.45
N ARG A 33 6.35 6.92 1.49
CA ARG A 33 5.65 5.63 1.34
C ARG A 33 6.01 4.65 2.45
N ILE A 34 7.26 4.65 2.94
CA ILE A 34 7.64 3.89 4.14
C ILE A 34 6.88 4.37 5.37
N GLN A 35 6.74 5.70 5.55
CA GLN A 35 5.94 6.27 6.64
C GLN A 35 4.47 5.83 6.56
N ILE A 36 3.88 5.87 5.36
CA ILE A 36 2.51 5.39 5.13
C ILE A 36 2.38 3.90 5.50
N LEU A 37 3.26 3.04 4.99
CA LEU A 37 3.21 1.59 5.26
C LEU A 37 3.30 1.29 6.76
N ASN A 38 4.17 1.99 7.48
CA ASN A 38 4.29 1.82 8.93
C ASN A 38 3.02 2.26 9.68
N PHE A 39 2.34 3.30 9.21
CA PHE A 39 1.11 3.80 9.83
C PHE A 39 -0.10 2.87 9.65
N ILE A 40 -0.15 2.11 8.56
CA ILE A 40 -1.30 1.27 8.19
C ILE A 40 -1.15 -0.22 8.57
N LYS A 41 -0.02 -0.61 9.17
CA LYS A 41 0.31 -2.02 9.51
C LYS A 41 -0.72 -2.75 10.36
N SER A 42 -1.55 -2.02 11.12
CA SER A 42 -2.48 -2.60 12.09
C SER A 42 -3.87 -1.96 12.05
N LYS A 43 -4.16 -1.16 11.02
CA LYS A 43 -5.46 -0.49 10.88
C LYS A 43 -5.82 -0.19 9.44
N GLU A 44 -7.12 -0.17 9.18
CA GLU A 44 -7.64 0.48 7.98
C GLU A 44 -7.57 2.00 8.15
N VAL A 45 -7.23 2.69 7.07
CA VAL A 45 -7.19 4.16 7.04
C VAL A 45 -7.89 4.69 5.80
N ASP A 46 -8.44 5.89 5.88
CA ASP A 46 -8.88 6.61 4.67
C ASP A 46 -7.85 7.64 4.17
N MET A 47 -8.15 8.27 3.03
CA MET A 47 -7.23 9.23 2.41
C MET A 47 -7.06 10.54 3.20
N GLN A 48 -8.00 10.88 4.10
CA GLN A 48 -7.84 12.03 4.99
C GLN A 48 -6.76 11.73 6.03
N GLU A 49 -6.85 10.57 6.69
CA GLU A 49 -5.85 10.16 7.70
C GLU A 49 -4.43 10.08 7.10
N VAL A 50 -4.31 9.57 5.86
CA VAL A 50 -3.01 9.51 5.16
C VAL A 50 -2.49 10.90 4.82
N ALA A 51 -3.36 11.80 4.35
CA ALA A 51 -2.99 13.18 4.04
C ALA A 51 -2.48 13.94 5.28
N GLU A 52 -3.15 13.75 6.42
CA GLU A 52 -2.74 14.30 7.71
C GLU A 52 -1.39 13.75 8.18
N LEU A 53 -1.20 12.42 8.08
CA LEU A 53 0.07 11.76 8.44
C LEU A 53 1.26 12.36 7.70
N ILE A 54 1.15 12.50 6.37
CA ILE A 54 2.26 12.94 5.52
C ILE A 54 2.31 14.47 5.36
N LYS A 55 1.36 15.20 5.95
CA LYS A 55 1.21 16.66 5.85
C LYS A 55 1.12 17.16 4.41
N GLN A 56 0.34 16.49 3.57
CA GLN A 56 0.16 16.84 2.15
C GLN A 56 -1.32 16.79 1.76
N SER A 57 -1.63 17.17 0.52
CA SER A 57 -3.00 17.15 0.02
C SER A 57 -3.56 15.73 -0.12
N LYS A 58 -4.90 15.59 -0.06
CA LYS A 58 -5.60 14.32 -0.35
C LYS A 58 -5.26 13.75 -1.72
N ALA A 59 -5.08 14.63 -2.71
CA ALA A 59 -4.70 14.23 -4.06
C ALA A 59 -3.32 13.56 -4.05
N ASN A 60 -2.34 14.13 -3.33
CA ASN A 60 -1.02 13.52 -3.22
C ASN A 60 -1.04 12.23 -2.39
N ALA A 61 -1.78 12.20 -1.28
CA ALA A 61 -1.98 10.99 -0.48
C ALA A 61 -2.55 9.84 -1.34
N SER A 62 -3.56 10.15 -2.18
CA SER A 62 -4.14 9.19 -3.12
C SER A 62 -3.12 8.70 -4.16
N ALA A 63 -2.26 9.59 -4.66
CA ALA A 63 -1.19 9.22 -5.61
C ALA A 63 -0.14 8.30 -4.97
N GLN A 64 0.33 8.61 -3.75
CA GLN A 64 1.27 7.75 -3.02
C GLN A 64 0.67 6.37 -2.73
N MET A 65 -0.60 6.34 -2.34
CA MET A 65 -1.29 5.10 -2.04
C MET A 65 -1.53 4.25 -3.29
N ARG A 66 -1.78 4.87 -4.44
CA ARG A 66 -1.88 4.18 -5.74
C ARG A 66 -0.56 3.51 -6.12
N ILE A 67 0.58 4.18 -5.93
CA ILE A 67 1.91 3.58 -6.21
C ILE A 67 2.13 2.34 -5.34
N LEU A 68 1.77 2.40 -4.06
CA LEU A 68 1.85 1.26 -3.15
C LEU A 68 0.90 0.12 -3.56
N GLU A 69 -0.31 0.47 -4.03
CA GLU A 69 -1.33 -0.47 -4.47
C GLU A 69 -0.89 -1.22 -5.73
N GLU A 70 -0.37 -0.48 -6.71
CA GLU A 70 0.19 -1.03 -7.94
C GLU A 70 1.39 -1.94 -7.66
N ALA A 71 2.18 -1.67 -6.61
CA ALA A 71 3.27 -2.53 -6.15
C ALA A 71 2.84 -3.73 -5.29
N GLY A 72 1.53 -3.90 -5.04
CA GLY A 72 0.99 -5.00 -4.23
C GLY A 72 1.25 -4.87 -2.73
N LEU A 73 1.71 -3.70 -2.26
CA LEU A 73 2.05 -3.46 -0.85
C LEU A 73 0.83 -3.07 0.00
N VAL A 74 -0.25 -2.62 -0.64
CA VAL A 74 -1.50 -2.23 0.01
C VAL A 74 -2.69 -2.72 -0.79
N ARG A 75 -3.82 -2.87 -0.12
CA ARG A 75 -5.12 -3.14 -0.73
C ARG A 75 -6.06 -2.01 -0.42
N THR A 76 -6.97 -1.75 -1.34
CA THR A 76 -7.98 -0.72 -1.17
C THR A 76 -9.37 -1.29 -1.36
N SER A 77 -10.33 -0.76 -0.62
CA SER A 77 -11.74 -1.12 -0.74
C SER A 77 -12.61 0.11 -0.53
N TYR A 78 -13.87 0.04 -0.95
CA TYR A 78 -14.85 1.09 -0.72
C TYR A 78 -15.79 0.65 0.40
N LYS A 79 -15.97 1.53 1.39
CA LYS A 79 -16.90 1.31 2.51
C LYS A 79 -17.91 2.45 2.61
N PRO A 80 -19.12 2.21 3.15
CA PRO A 80 -20.04 3.29 3.51
C PRO A 80 -19.35 4.29 4.44
N GLY A 81 -19.54 5.57 4.18
CA GLY A 81 -19.06 6.68 4.99
C GLY A 81 -20.17 7.65 5.35
N VAL A 82 -19.86 8.65 6.18
CA VAL A 82 -20.83 9.68 6.62
C VAL A 82 -21.47 10.42 5.44
N ARG A 83 -20.74 10.59 4.33
CA ARG A 83 -21.24 11.13 3.07
C ARG A 83 -20.82 10.23 1.92
N GLY A 84 -21.70 9.31 1.52
CA GLY A 84 -21.47 8.40 0.39
C GLY A 84 -20.49 7.26 0.70
N VAL A 85 -19.64 6.93 -0.26
CA VAL A 85 -18.62 5.88 -0.12
C VAL A 85 -17.24 6.49 0.14
N LYS A 86 -16.46 5.86 1.02
CA LYS A 86 -15.06 6.22 1.28
C LYS A 86 -14.12 5.12 0.83
N LYS A 87 -13.00 5.49 0.19
CA LYS A 87 -11.89 4.59 -0.09
C LYS A 87 -11.10 4.38 1.20
N VAL A 88 -11.00 3.13 1.64
CA VAL A 88 -10.16 2.71 2.77
C VAL A 88 -9.03 1.83 2.28
N CYS A 89 -7.90 1.93 2.95
CA CYS A 89 -6.67 1.22 2.62
C CYS A 89 -6.18 0.42 3.81
N SER A 90 -5.60 -0.74 3.54
CA SER A 90 -4.95 -1.60 4.54
C SER A 90 -3.78 -2.34 3.92
N THR A 91 -2.92 -2.90 4.76
CA THR A 91 -1.89 -3.84 4.31
C THR A 91 -1.89 -5.09 5.18
N GLY A 92 -1.76 -6.25 4.54
CA GLY A 92 -1.40 -7.50 5.20
C GLY A 92 0.11 -7.79 5.11
N VAL A 93 0.87 -6.92 4.42
CA VAL A 93 2.30 -7.10 4.20
C VAL A 93 3.06 -6.64 5.44
N LYS A 94 3.72 -7.59 6.10
CA LYS A 94 4.58 -7.38 7.26
C LYS A 94 6.06 -7.36 6.88
N GLU A 95 6.41 -8.12 5.85
CA GLU A 95 7.79 -8.31 5.38
C GLU A 95 7.81 -8.38 3.85
N VAL A 96 8.86 -7.82 3.23
CA VAL A 96 9.11 -7.91 1.79
C VAL A 96 10.45 -8.61 1.58
N ARG A 97 10.44 -9.71 0.82
CA ARG A 97 11.65 -10.46 0.42
C ARG A 97 11.88 -10.29 -1.07
N LEU A 98 12.91 -9.53 -1.42
CA LEU A 98 13.35 -9.37 -2.81
C LEU A 98 14.36 -10.47 -3.14
N LYS A 99 13.98 -11.40 -4.03
CA LYS A 99 14.85 -12.46 -4.53
C LYS A 99 15.45 -12.05 -5.87
N LEU A 100 16.78 -12.13 -5.96
CA LEU A 100 17.54 -11.80 -7.17
C LEU A 100 17.97 -13.05 -7.97
N GLN A 101 17.55 -14.24 -7.53
CA GLN A 101 18.02 -15.54 -7.99
C GLN A 101 16.87 -16.55 -8.02
#